data_AF-A0A957EXB0-F1
#
_entry.id   AF-A0A957EXB0-F1
#
_cell.length_a   1.000
_cell.length_b   1.000
_cell.length_c   1.000
_cell.angle_alpha   90.00
_cell.angle_beta   90.00
_cell.angle_gamma   90.00
#
_symmetry.space_group_name_H-M   'P 1'
#
loop_
_entity.id
_entity.type
_entity.pdbx_description
1 polymer ?
#
loop_
_entity_poly.entity_id
_entity_poly.type
_entity_poly.pdbx_seq_one_letter_code
_entity_poly.pdbx_strand_id
1 'polypeptide(L)'
;MTLNQVTIPLYEFAADGAIMPNLLFHRSWDKLHSRCIEYPFAAAQLGNVQRILDVGTVKADRVWIEWLEQLPLDVHATDYDEPERPFANLTFHQGDVRQLSLPAAMFDLILAVSVIEHIGLPDPQVNAATLPAMDSDGDVVAVRELARLLRPGGKLVMTFPFGPQAELILGQSARCYSAQTIRRFEAVLQPVQLDYYEYQFSRYLNRYDEYPAPVTARRLVQAAVNRLRRRRVARTAVPVHQRPLLPGAVTWRKRPFATTQATHRGHVDGVVCGVWQKMGD
;
A
#
# COMPACT_ATOMS: atom_id res chain seq x y z
N MET A 1 -6.49 -28.88 -24.38
CA MET A 1 -5.11 -28.53 -23.97
C MET A 1 -5.18 -27.96 -22.57
N THR A 2 -4.76 -28.73 -21.57
CA THR A 2 -4.66 -28.30 -20.18
C THR A 2 -3.50 -27.32 -20.08
N LEU A 3 -3.81 -26.03 -19.93
CA LEU A 3 -2.83 -25.03 -19.52
C LEU A 3 -2.32 -25.45 -18.13
N ASN A 4 -1.00 -25.54 -17.99
CA ASN A 4 -0.34 -25.73 -16.70
C ASN A 4 -0.64 -24.51 -15.82
N GLN A 5 -1.79 -24.53 -15.15
CA GLN A 5 -2.20 -23.48 -14.23
C GLN A 5 -1.59 -23.79 -12.86
N VAL A 6 -0.79 -22.85 -12.35
CA VAL A 6 -0.28 -22.87 -10.99
C VAL A 6 -1.01 -21.78 -10.22
N THR A 7 -1.90 -22.17 -9.31
CA THR A 7 -2.61 -21.25 -8.42
C THR A 7 -1.83 -21.13 -7.12
N ILE A 8 -1.44 -19.91 -6.77
CA ILE A 8 -0.71 -19.61 -5.53
C ILE A 8 -1.58 -18.65 -4.71
N PRO A 9 -1.94 -18.98 -3.46
CA PRO A 9 -2.76 -18.10 -2.64
C PRO A 9 -1.99 -16.81 -2.32
N LEU A 10 -2.61 -15.63 -2.39
CA LEU A 10 -1.94 -14.37 -1.99
C LEU A 10 -1.62 -14.34 -0.48
N TYR A 11 -2.44 -15.04 0.30
CA TYR A 11 -2.36 -15.20 1.74
C TYR A 11 -3.13 -16.47 2.18
N GLU A 12 -2.89 -16.91 3.40
CA GLU A 12 -3.53 -18.03 4.09
C GLU A 12 -4.20 -17.53 5.39
N PHE A 13 -4.93 -18.40 6.08
CA PHE A 13 -5.49 -18.10 7.41
C PHE A 13 -4.90 -19.06 8.45
N ALA A 14 -4.49 -18.52 9.59
CA ALA A 14 -4.16 -19.29 10.77
C ALA A 14 -5.43 -19.85 11.43
N ALA A 15 -5.26 -20.81 12.35
CA ALA A 15 -6.36 -21.46 13.05
C ALA A 15 -7.23 -20.49 13.90
N ASP A 16 -6.69 -19.33 14.24
CA ASP A 16 -7.38 -18.24 14.95
C ASP A 16 -8.04 -17.21 14.02
N GLY A 17 -7.99 -17.44 12.70
CA GLY A 17 -8.52 -16.54 11.68
C GLY A 17 -7.58 -15.40 11.27
N ALA A 18 -6.34 -15.37 11.77
CA ALA A 18 -5.36 -14.36 11.36
C ALA A 18 -4.87 -14.61 9.91
N ILE A 19 -4.72 -13.53 9.14
CA ILE A 19 -4.17 -13.59 7.78
C ILE A 19 -2.65 -13.86 7.85
N MET A 20 -2.18 -14.87 7.12
CA MET A 20 -0.78 -15.22 6.93
C MET A 20 -0.35 -14.90 5.48
N PRO A 21 0.64 -14.04 5.24
CA PRO A 21 1.02 -13.67 3.88
C PRO A 21 1.71 -14.82 3.13
N ASN A 22 1.49 -14.92 1.81
CA ASN A 22 2.26 -15.88 1.02
C ASN A 22 3.68 -15.37 0.76
N LEU A 23 4.66 -16.20 1.14
CA LEU A 23 6.09 -15.91 1.00
C LEU A 23 6.58 -15.92 -0.45
N LEU A 24 5.76 -16.33 -1.44
CA LEU A 24 6.08 -16.22 -2.87
C LEU A 24 6.11 -14.77 -3.36
N PHE A 25 5.48 -13.84 -2.62
CA PHE A 25 5.58 -12.39 -2.85
C PHE A 25 6.83 -11.78 -2.19
N HIS A 26 7.73 -12.61 -1.64
CA HIS A 26 8.96 -12.18 -1.01
C HIS A 26 10.02 -11.80 -2.06
N ARG A 27 10.41 -10.53 -2.12
CA ARG A 27 11.67 -10.13 -2.77
C ARG A 27 12.81 -10.40 -1.79
N SER A 28 13.85 -11.08 -2.25
CA SER A 28 14.97 -11.58 -1.44
C SER A 28 15.89 -10.50 -0.81
N TRP A 29 15.45 -9.24 -0.70
CA TRP A 29 16.22 -8.12 -0.18
C TRP A 29 15.47 -7.17 0.76
N ASP A 30 14.14 -7.33 0.94
CA ASP A 30 13.34 -6.45 1.80
C ASP A 30 12.53 -7.25 2.81
N LYS A 31 12.11 -6.57 3.87
CA LYS A 31 11.00 -6.97 4.75
C LYS A 31 9.80 -7.46 3.92
N LEU A 32 8.91 -8.29 4.48
CA LEU A 32 7.63 -8.58 3.78
C LEU A 32 6.90 -7.25 3.58
N HIS A 33 6.73 -6.85 2.31
CA HIS A 33 6.08 -5.58 1.97
C HIS A 33 4.65 -5.56 2.51
N SER A 34 4.22 -4.40 3.02
CA SER A 34 2.86 -4.17 3.52
C SER A 34 1.72 -4.66 2.62
N ARG A 35 1.91 -4.73 1.28
CA ARG A 35 0.92 -5.25 0.33
C ARG A 35 0.45 -6.66 0.64
N CYS A 36 1.26 -7.46 1.34
CA CYS A 36 0.87 -8.78 1.80
C CYS A 36 -0.18 -8.77 2.93
N ILE A 37 -0.47 -7.60 3.49
CA ILE A 37 -1.54 -7.35 4.47
C ILE A 37 -2.63 -6.45 3.88
N GLU A 38 -2.24 -5.37 3.20
CA GLU A 38 -3.19 -4.35 2.74
C GLU A 38 -4.14 -4.87 1.64
N TYR A 39 -3.63 -5.59 0.63
CA TYR A 39 -4.48 -6.16 -0.42
C TYR A 39 -5.43 -7.23 0.13
N PRO A 40 -4.99 -8.22 0.92
CA PRO A 40 -5.92 -9.17 1.57
C PRO A 40 -6.96 -8.49 2.46
N PHE A 41 -6.55 -7.48 3.23
CA PHE A 41 -7.47 -6.73 4.08
C PHE A 41 -8.56 -6.05 3.25
N ALA A 42 -8.18 -5.37 2.16
CA ALA A 42 -9.09 -4.69 1.26
C ALA A 42 -10.02 -5.67 0.54
N ALA A 43 -9.47 -6.76 0.00
CA ALA A 43 -10.24 -7.83 -0.64
C ALA A 43 -11.28 -8.46 0.30
N ALA A 44 -10.95 -8.64 1.58
CA ALA A 44 -11.87 -9.17 2.58
C ALA A 44 -13.09 -8.25 2.85
N GLN A 45 -13.08 -6.99 2.41
CA GLN A 45 -14.18 -6.03 2.62
C GLN A 45 -15.27 -6.09 1.55
N LEU A 46 -15.08 -6.86 0.46
CA LEU A 46 -16.05 -6.94 -0.63
C LEU A 46 -17.47 -7.28 -0.14
N GLY A 47 -17.63 -8.29 0.71
CA GLY A 47 -18.96 -8.70 1.19
C GLY A 47 -19.96 -8.89 0.03
N ASN A 48 -21.17 -8.35 0.19
CA ASN A 48 -22.26 -8.40 -0.81
C ASN A 48 -22.39 -7.07 -1.59
N VAL A 49 -21.29 -6.55 -2.11
CA VAL A 49 -21.28 -5.35 -2.98
C VAL A 49 -21.54 -5.73 -4.44
N GLN A 50 -21.99 -4.75 -5.23
CA GLN A 50 -22.22 -4.91 -6.67
C GLN A 50 -21.28 -4.03 -7.49
N ARG A 51 -21.02 -2.81 -7.02
CA ARG A 51 -20.15 -1.84 -7.71
C ARG A 51 -19.06 -1.30 -6.79
N ILE A 52 -17.82 -1.38 -7.28
CA ILE A 52 -16.63 -0.91 -6.54
C ILE A 52 -15.81 0.09 -7.34
N LEU A 53 -15.05 0.94 -6.64
CA LEU A 53 -14.00 1.78 -7.21
C LEU A 53 -12.65 1.45 -6.55
N ASP A 54 -11.65 1.08 -7.34
CA ASP A 54 -10.25 1.03 -6.92
C ASP A 54 -9.56 2.36 -7.25
N VAL A 55 -8.81 2.91 -6.30
CA VAL A 55 -8.15 4.21 -6.40
C VAL A 55 -6.63 4.00 -6.43
N GLY A 56 -5.94 4.65 -7.37
CA GLY A 56 -4.48 4.53 -7.57
C GLY A 56 -4.06 3.25 -8.30
N THR A 57 -4.91 2.77 -9.21
CA THR A 57 -4.79 1.43 -9.82
C THR A 57 -3.60 1.30 -10.77
N VAL A 58 -3.16 2.38 -11.44
CA VAL A 58 -2.19 2.28 -12.55
C VAL A 58 -0.82 1.79 -12.08
N LYS A 59 -0.43 2.15 -10.86
CA LYS A 59 0.84 1.72 -10.24
C LYS A 59 0.67 0.56 -9.25
N ALA A 60 -0.53 -0.02 -9.16
CA ALA A 60 -0.78 -1.16 -8.30
C ALA A 60 0.02 -2.39 -8.76
N ASP A 61 0.16 -3.36 -7.85
CA ASP A 61 0.81 -4.63 -8.22
C ASP A 61 -0.05 -5.35 -9.26
N ARG A 62 0.60 -5.98 -10.24
CA ARG A 62 -0.11 -6.70 -11.31
C ARG A 62 -1.08 -7.76 -10.77
N VAL A 63 -0.76 -8.43 -9.67
CA VAL A 63 -1.64 -9.43 -9.07
C VAL A 63 -2.91 -8.80 -8.48
N TRP A 64 -2.84 -7.58 -7.98
CA TRP A 64 -4.02 -6.83 -7.54
C TRP A 64 -4.93 -6.48 -8.72
N ILE A 65 -4.34 -5.98 -9.81
CA ILE A 65 -5.06 -5.63 -11.04
C ILE A 65 -5.71 -6.88 -11.65
N GLU A 66 -4.96 -7.97 -11.80
CA GLU A 66 -5.47 -9.24 -12.32
C GLU A 66 -6.61 -9.80 -11.45
N TRP A 67 -6.57 -9.58 -10.13
CA TRP A 67 -7.64 -9.97 -9.22
C TRP A 67 -8.90 -9.09 -9.43
N LEU A 68 -8.74 -7.77 -9.51
CA LEU A 68 -9.85 -6.83 -9.78
C LEU A 68 -10.57 -7.19 -11.09
N GLU A 69 -9.83 -7.48 -12.16
CA GLU A 69 -10.37 -7.84 -13.49
C GLU A 69 -11.08 -9.19 -13.53
N GLN A 70 -10.92 -10.03 -12.50
CA GLN A 70 -11.57 -11.34 -12.38
C GLN A 70 -12.79 -11.31 -11.45
N LEU A 71 -13.06 -10.20 -10.77
CA LEU A 71 -14.22 -10.09 -9.89
C LEU A 71 -15.51 -10.15 -10.71
N PRO A 72 -16.53 -10.91 -10.27
CA PRO A 72 -17.84 -10.93 -10.91
C PRO A 72 -18.69 -9.71 -10.49
N LEU A 73 -18.11 -8.52 -10.53
CA LEU A 73 -18.67 -7.25 -10.04
C LEU A 73 -18.54 -6.16 -11.12
N ASP A 74 -19.27 -5.05 -10.92
CA ASP A 74 -19.05 -3.83 -11.71
C ASP A 74 -17.85 -3.06 -11.14
N VAL A 75 -16.67 -3.32 -11.70
CA VAL A 75 -15.40 -2.77 -11.20
C VAL A 75 -15.03 -1.50 -11.96
N HIS A 76 -14.80 -0.44 -11.20
CA HIS A 76 -14.23 0.81 -11.69
C HIS A 76 -12.83 1.00 -11.11
N ALA A 77 -11.97 1.69 -11.85
CA ALA A 77 -10.63 2.08 -11.41
C ALA A 77 -10.41 3.56 -11.68
N THR A 78 -9.61 4.23 -10.85
CA THR A 78 -9.19 5.62 -11.10
C THR A 78 -7.74 5.83 -10.72
N ASP A 79 -7.07 6.67 -11.49
CA ASP A 79 -5.70 7.12 -11.23
C ASP A 79 -5.49 8.48 -11.91
N TYR A 80 -4.51 9.23 -11.43
CA TYR A 80 -4.07 10.45 -12.10
C TYR A 80 -3.37 10.11 -13.42
N ASP A 81 -2.56 9.05 -13.39
CA ASP A 81 -1.80 8.59 -14.54
C ASP A 81 -2.69 7.83 -15.51
N GLU A 82 -2.34 7.89 -16.80
CA GLU A 82 -2.96 7.03 -17.81
C GLU A 82 -2.27 5.66 -17.79
N PRO A 83 -3.01 4.55 -17.85
CA PRO A 83 -2.40 3.23 -17.91
C PRO A 83 -1.67 3.04 -19.25
N GLU A 84 -0.51 2.40 -19.22
CA GLU A 84 0.24 2.08 -20.46
C GLU A 84 -0.55 1.18 -21.41
N ARG A 85 -1.51 0.42 -20.87
CA ARG A 85 -2.40 -0.47 -21.62
C ARG A 85 -3.80 -0.41 -21.02
N PRO A 86 -4.85 -0.52 -21.85
CA PRO A 86 -6.20 -0.65 -21.33
C PRO A 86 -6.33 -1.85 -20.39
N PHE A 87 -7.11 -1.68 -19.33
CA PHE A 87 -7.54 -2.79 -18.50
C PHE A 87 -8.53 -3.67 -19.28
N ALA A 88 -8.53 -4.97 -19.00
CA ALA A 88 -9.30 -5.97 -19.72
C ALA A 88 -10.80 -5.93 -19.35
N ASN A 89 -11.11 -5.90 -18.06
CA ASN A 89 -12.46 -6.15 -17.54
C ASN A 89 -12.90 -5.15 -16.45
N LEU A 90 -12.44 -3.90 -16.50
CA LEU A 90 -12.90 -2.85 -15.59
C LEU A 90 -13.02 -1.51 -16.31
N THR A 91 -13.79 -0.59 -15.73
CA THR A 91 -13.99 0.76 -16.28
C THR A 91 -13.00 1.74 -15.65
N PHE A 92 -12.09 2.29 -16.46
CA PHE A 92 -11.08 3.23 -15.97
C PHE A 92 -11.51 4.70 -16.12
N HIS A 93 -11.23 5.49 -15.07
CA HIS A 93 -11.49 6.92 -14.98
C HIS A 93 -10.20 7.65 -14.65
N GLN A 94 -9.55 8.24 -15.65
CA GLN A 94 -8.39 9.08 -15.41
C GLN A 94 -8.81 10.39 -14.74
N GLY A 95 -8.13 10.80 -13.68
CA GLY A 95 -8.35 12.10 -13.08
C GLY A 95 -7.71 12.30 -11.71
N ASP A 96 -7.73 13.54 -11.25
CA ASP A 96 -7.40 13.86 -9.87
C ASP A 96 -8.53 13.36 -8.96
N VAL A 97 -8.22 12.44 -8.06
CA VAL A 97 -9.20 11.83 -7.14
C VAL A 97 -9.87 12.86 -6.22
N ARG A 98 -9.31 14.06 -6.09
CA ARG A 98 -9.94 15.18 -5.36
C ARG A 98 -11.17 15.74 -6.07
N GLN A 99 -11.34 15.45 -7.36
CA GLN A 99 -12.46 15.92 -8.18
C GLN A 99 -12.70 15.00 -9.38
N LEU A 100 -13.42 13.90 -9.17
CA LEU A 100 -13.76 12.96 -10.23
C LEU A 100 -15.07 13.35 -10.91
N SER A 101 -15.10 13.26 -12.23
CA SER A 101 -16.31 13.51 -13.04
C SER A 101 -17.27 12.31 -13.01
N LEU A 102 -17.57 11.81 -11.81
CA LEU A 102 -18.43 10.66 -11.54
C LEU A 102 -19.68 11.08 -10.74
N PRO A 103 -20.83 10.43 -10.96
CA PRO A 103 -22.05 10.73 -10.21
C PRO A 103 -21.89 10.43 -8.72
N ALA A 104 -22.59 11.20 -7.88
CA ALA A 104 -22.65 10.93 -6.45
C ALA A 104 -23.39 9.61 -6.18
N ALA A 105 -23.13 9.00 -5.01
CA ALA A 105 -23.81 7.78 -4.57
C ALA A 105 -23.75 6.60 -5.56
N MET A 106 -22.66 6.49 -6.30
CA MET A 106 -22.45 5.48 -7.34
C MET A 106 -21.93 4.16 -6.79
N PHE A 107 -21.05 4.18 -5.78
CA PHE A 107 -20.30 3.00 -5.34
C PHE A 107 -20.79 2.46 -4.01
N ASP A 108 -20.79 1.13 -3.89
CA ASP A 108 -21.07 0.44 -2.64
C ASP A 108 -19.83 0.39 -1.74
N LEU A 109 -18.66 0.26 -2.38
CA LEU A 109 -17.35 0.13 -1.75
C LEU A 109 -16.29 0.86 -2.59
N ILE A 110 -15.39 1.57 -1.92
CA ILE A 110 -14.21 2.18 -2.53
C ILE A 110 -12.97 1.63 -1.83
N LEU A 111 -11.95 1.26 -2.60
CA LEU A 111 -10.67 0.74 -2.13
C LEU A 111 -9.57 1.76 -2.44
N ALA A 112 -8.87 2.24 -1.40
CA ALA A 112 -7.75 3.18 -1.52
C ALA A 112 -6.54 2.67 -0.74
N VAL A 113 -5.76 1.80 -1.39
CA VAL A 113 -4.70 1.01 -0.74
C VAL A 113 -3.34 1.72 -0.88
N SER A 114 -2.88 2.41 0.18
CA SER A 114 -1.69 3.29 0.20
C SER A 114 -1.67 4.31 -0.94
N VAL A 115 -2.67 5.20 -0.95
CA VAL A 115 -2.81 6.25 -1.97
C VAL A 115 -3.07 7.61 -1.34
N ILE A 116 -4.00 7.69 -0.38
CA ILE A 116 -4.45 8.97 0.19
C ILE A 116 -3.30 9.74 0.85
N GLU A 117 -2.33 9.04 1.45
CA GLU A 117 -1.17 9.65 2.10
C GLU A 117 -0.30 10.48 1.16
N HIS A 118 -0.37 10.23 -0.15
CA HIS A 118 0.42 10.87 -1.19
C HIS A 118 -0.24 12.15 -1.75
N ILE A 119 -1.52 12.39 -1.46
CA ILE A 119 -2.30 13.41 -2.15
C ILE A 119 -2.01 14.82 -1.64
N GLY A 120 -1.77 15.76 -2.56
CA GLY A 120 -1.55 17.17 -2.24
C GLY A 120 -0.16 17.49 -1.68
N LEU A 121 0.80 16.57 -1.78
CA LEU A 121 2.16 16.76 -1.27
C LEU A 121 3.10 17.43 -2.29
N PRO A 122 4.25 17.97 -1.84
CA PRO A 122 5.21 18.65 -2.72
C PRO A 122 5.85 17.77 -3.79
N ASP A 123 5.93 16.45 -3.55
CA ASP A 123 6.50 15.47 -4.47
C ASP A 123 5.43 14.43 -4.86
N PRO A 124 4.50 14.79 -5.77
CA PRO A 124 3.43 13.89 -6.17
C PRO A 124 4.00 12.73 -7.00
N GLN A 125 3.64 11.51 -6.64
CA GLN A 125 4.07 10.30 -7.34
C GLN A 125 3.24 10.05 -8.60
N VAL A 126 3.32 10.96 -9.58
CA VAL A 126 2.59 10.91 -10.86
C VAL A 126 3.56 10.99 -12.04
N ASN A 127 3.21 10.34 -13.14
CA ASN A 127 3.94 10.36 -14.41
C ASN A 127 3.15 11.17 -15.45
N ALA A 128 2.92 12.44 -15.15
CA ALA A 128 2.09 13.31 -15.97
C ALA A 128 2.81 14.63 -16.34
N ALA A 129 2.45 15.18 -17.50
CA ALA A 129 3.01 16.45 -17.97
C ALA A 129 2.61 17.64 -17.10
N THR A 130 1.43 17.58 -16.48
CA THR A 130 0.95 18.54 -15.49
C THR A 130 0.90 17.84 -14.14
N LEU A 131 1.50 18.44 -13.12
CA LEU A 131 1.48 17.91 -11.77
C LEU A 131 0.22 18.37 -11.03
N PRO A 132 -0.36 17.54 -10.14
CA PRO A 132 -1.46 17.96 -9.28
C PRO A 132 -1.02 19.12 -8.38
N ALA A 133 -1.93 20.07 -8.16
CA ALA A 133 -1.65 21.20 -7.26
C ALA A 133 -1.39 20.72 -5.83
N MET A 134 -0.41 21.34 -5.16
CA MET A 134 -0.12 21.10 -3.75
C MET A 134 -1.28 21.58 -2.88
N ASP A 135 -1.63 20.78 -1.87
CA ASP A 135 -2.70 21.05 -0.92
C ASP A 135 -2.43 20.28 0.38
N SER A 136 -2.18 21.01 1.47
CA SER A 136 -1.89 20.42 2.77
C SER A 136 -3.03 19.51 3.28
N ASP A 137 -4.27 19.80 2.88
CA ASP A 137 -5.47 19.03 3.20
C ASP A 137 -5.97 18.19 2.02
N GLY A 138 -5.13 18.01 0.99
CA GLY A 138 -5.48 17.24 -0.21
C GLY A 138 -5.91 15.81 0.08
N ASP A 139 -5.39 15.18 1.15
CA ASP A 139 -5.84 13.89 1.66
C ASP A 139 -7.30 13.94 2.13
N VAL A 140 -7.68 14.96 2.89
CA VAL A 140 -9.06 15.17 3.36
C VAL A 140 -10.00 15.55 2.21
N VAL A 141 -9.55 16.37 1.25
CA VAL A 141 -10.32 16.72 0.05
C VAL A 141 -10.62 15.47 -0.78
N ALA A 142 -9.62 14.60 -0.99
CA ALA A 142 -9.81 13.32 -1.67
C ALA A 142 -10.82 12.44 -0.94
N VAL A 143 -10.70 12.28 0.38
CA VAL A 143 -11.65 11.49 1.16
C VAL A 143 -13.07 12.06 1.10
N ARG A 144 -13.22 13.38 1.03
CA ARG A 144 -14.54 14.04 0.84
C ARG A 144 -15.14 13.72 -0.52
N GLU A 145 -14.33 13.73 -1.57
CA GLU A 145 -14.78 13.36 -2.91
C GLU A 145 -15.17 11.87 -2.97
N LEU A 146 -14.35 10.98 -2.42
CA LEU A 146 -14.68 9.55 -2.33
C LEU A 146 -15.96 9.32 -1.50
N ALA A 147 -16.16 10.07 -0.41
CA ALA A 147 -17.41 10.04 0.36
C ALA A 147 -18.62 10.52 -0.44
N ARG A 148 -18.47 11.52 -1.33
CA ARG A 148 -19.55 11.93 -2.25
C ARG A 148 -19.95 10.78 -3.19
N LEU A 149 -18.96 10.06 -3.70
CA LEU A 149 -19.14 8.95 -4.64
C LEU A 149 -19.76 7.69 -3.99
N LEU A 150 -19.59 7.51 -2.69
CA LEU A 150 -20.25 6.41 -1.96
C LEU A 150 -21.76 6.61 -1.82
N ARG A 151 -22.52 5.53 -1.99
CA ARG A 151 -23.94 5.49 -1.60
C ARG A 151 -24.11 5.57 -0.07
N PRO A 152 -25.29 5.94 0.45
CA PRO A 152 -25.59 5.82 1.88
C PRO A 152 -25.29 4.40 2.42
N GLY A 153 -24.57 4.32 3.54
CA GLY A 153 -24.13 3.05 4.11
C GLY A 153 -22.95 2.39 3.38
N GLY A 154 -22.48 2.95 2.27
CA GLY A 154 -21.29 2.51 1.54
C GLY A 154 -20.01 2.70 2.36
N LYS A 155 -18.96 1.97 1.99
CA LYS A 155 -17.71 1.90 2.75
C LYS A 155 -16.50 2.36 1.95
N LEU A 156 -15.61 3.09 2.59
CA LEU A 156 -14.29 3.44 2.09
C LEU A 156 -13.25 2.65 2.87
N VAL A 157 -12.50 1.81 2.16
CA VAL A 157 -11.35 1.09 2.71
C VAL A 157 -10.11 1.91 2.42
N MET A 158 -9.34 2.22 3.46
CA MET A 158 -8.08 2.93 3.28
C MET A 158 -6.97 2.28 4.10
N THR A 159 -5.77 2.27 3.55
CA THR A 159 -4.58 1.80 4.25
C THR A 159 -3.47 2.83 4.16
N PHE A 160 -2.73 3.02 5.25
CA PHE A 160 -1.68 4.05 5.33
C PHE A 160 -0.48 3.60 6.17
N PRO A 161 0.70 4.19 5.93
CA PRO A 161 1.81 4.20 6.86
C PRO A 161 1.39 4.79 8.21
N PHE A 162 1.73 4.11 9.30
CA PHE A 162 1.36 4.52 10.65
C PHE A 162 2.52 4.45 11.63
N GLY A 163 2.73 5.54 12.36
CA GLY A 163 3.87 5.74 13.24
C GLY A 163 3.51 6.50 14.53
N PRO A 164 4.48 6.65 15.45
CA PRO A 164 4.27 7.33 16.73
C PRO A 164 3.98 8.82 16.57
N GLN A 165 4.45 9.43 15.48
CA GLN A 165 4.32 10.85 15.20
C GLN A 165 3.89 11.04 13.74
N ALA A 166 3.17 12.13 13.50
CA ALA A 166 2.82 12.51 12.15
C ALA A 166 3.98 13.26 11.50
N GLU A 167 4.40 12.80 10.34
CA GLU A 167 5.52 13.39 9.60
C GLU A 167 5.38 13.08 8.11
N LEU A 168 6.11 13.82 7.28
CA LEU A 168 6.29 13.45 5.88
C LEU A 168 7.44 12.45 5.77
N ILE A 169 7.20 11.36 5.06
CA ILE A 169 8.13 10.26 4.81
C ILE A 169 8.45 10.16 3.32
N LEU A 170 9.33 9.23 2.94
CA LEU A 170 9.70 8.96 1.55
C LEU A 170 10.16 10.22 0.79
N GLY A 171 11.00 11.05 1.42
CA GLY A 171 11.48 12.28 0.78
C GLY A 171 10.40 13.36 0.65
N GLN A 172 9.36 13.33 1.50
CA GLN A 172 8.19 14.21 1.49
C GLN A 172 7.10 13.86 0.47
N SER A 173 7.18 12.66 -0.13
CA SER A 173 6.17 12.17 -1.07
C SER A 173 4.99 11.46 -0.39
N ALA A 174 5.01 11.23 0.92
CA ALA A 174 3.93 10.56 1.66
C ALA A 174 3.77 11.08 3.08
N ARG A 175 2.55 11.01 3.63
CA ARG A 175 2.27 11.23 5.06
C ARG A 175 2.41 9.91 5.84
N CYS A 176 3.07 9.96 6.99
CA CYS A 176 2.93 8.95 8.04
C CYS A 176 1.90 9.46 9.05
N TYR A 177 0.86 8.69 9.30
CA TYR A 177 -0.20 9.09 10.24
C TYR A 177 0.11 8.62 11.66
N SER A 178 -0.35 9.40 12.64
CA SER A 178 -0.37 9.03 14.04
C SER A 178 -1.80 8.73 14.49
N ALA A 179 -1.94 8.18 15.70
CA ALA A 179 -3.25 7.94 16.30
C ALA A 179 -4.12 9.20 16.40
N GLN A 180 -3.49 10.38 16.45
CA GLN A 180 -4.18 11.68 16.45
C GLN A 180 -4.54 12.12 15.03
N THR A 181 -3.60 12.09 14.09
CA THR A 181 -3.82 12.68 12.76
C THR A 181 -4.74 11.85 11.88
N ILE A 182 -4.79 10.53 12.05
CA ILE A 182 -5.73 9.68 11.29
C ILE A 182 -7.20 10.03 11.59
N ARG A 183 -7.49 10.59 12.77
CA ARG A 183 -8.86 11.01 13.14
C ARG A 183 -9.40 12.15 12.29
N ARG A 184 -8.56 12.82 11.49
CA ARG A 184 -9.02 13.86 10.57
C ARG A 184 -10.06 13.37 9.56
N PHE A 185 -10.04 12.07 9.24
CA PHE A 185 -11.04 11.45 8.36
C PHE A 185 -12.40 11.24 9.02
N GLU A 186 -12.46 11.26 10.36
CA GLU A 186 -13.72 11.13 11.13
C GLU A 186 -14.67 12.31 10.91
N ALA A 187 -14.14 13.45 10.45
CA ALA A 187 -14.96 14.61 10.05
C ALA A 187 -15.73 14.39 8.73
N VAL A 188 -15.45 13.31 8.00
CA VAL A 188 -16.06 13.01 6.69
C VAL A 188 -16.83 11.69 6.72
N LEU A 189 -16.27 10.65 7.33
CA LEU A 189 -16.85 9.31 7.39
C LEU A 189 -16.65 8.71 8.78
N GLN A 190 -17.54 7.82 9.22
CA GLN A 190 -17.42 7.17 10.53
C GLN A 190 -16.48 5.95 10.46
N PRO A 191 -15.42 5.85 11.26
CA PRO A 191 -14.60 4.65 11.32
C PRO A 191 -15.41 3.51 11.93
N VAL A 192 -15.49 2.37 11.23
CA VAL A 192 -16.15 1.14 11.72
C VAL A 192 -15.15 0.03 12.03
N GLN A 193 -13.96 0.10 11.45
CA GLN A 193 -12.85 -0.80 11.74
C GLN A 193 -11.53 -0.05 11.57
N LEU A 194 -10.64 -0.19 12.54
CA LEU A 194 -9.26 0.28 12.46
C LEU A 194 -8.36 -0.79 13.06
N ASP A 195 -7.54 -1.40 12.22
CA ASP A 195 -6.59 -2.43 12.60
C ASP A 195 -5.18 -1.93 12.33
N TYR A 196 -4.32 -1.98 13.35
CA TYR A 196 -2.89 -1.69 13.16
C TYR A 196 -2.12 -3.00 13.01
N TYR A 197 -1.34 -3.10 11.95
CA TYR A 197 -0.45 -4.21 11.69
C TYR A 197 0.98 -3.73 11.85
N GLU A 198 1.70 -4.39 12.74
CA GLU A 198 3.09 -4.07 13.07
C GLU A 198 4.02 -5.17 12.58
N TYR A 199 5.04 -4.80 11.83
CA TYR A 199 6.05 -5.71 11.35
C TYR A 199 6.94 -6.19 12.51
N GLN A 200 6.86 -7.47 12.87
CA GLN A 200 7.63 -8.01 13.99
C GLN A 200 9.05 -8.36 13.54
N PHE A 201 9.98 -7.41 13.64
CA PHE A 201 11.40 -7.65 13.35
C PHE A 201 12.24 -8.02 14.60
N SER A 202 11.67 -7.98 15.81
CA SER A 202 12.41 -7.83 17.06
C SER A 202 13.20 -9.05 17.58
N ARG A 203 13.42 -10.11 16.79
CA ARG A 203 14.28 -11.24 17.19
C ARG A 203 15.40 -11.60 16.21
N TYR A 204 15.54 -10.88 15.09
CA TYR A 204 16.58 -11.20 14.11
C TYR A 204 17.54 -10.04 13.89
N LEU A 205 18.82 -10.38 13.84
CA LEU A 205 19.90 -9.43 13.61
C LEU A 205 19.70 -8.79 12.23
N ASN A 206 19.50 -7.47 12.19
CA ASN A 206 19.48 -6.73 10.93
C ASN A 206 20.85 -6.91 10.25
N ARG A 207 20.88 -7.56 9.08
CA ARG A 207 22.12 -7.75 8.32
C ARG A 207 22.34 -6.70 7.23
N TYR A 208 21.42 -5.74 7.07
CA TYR A 208 21.49 -4.74 6.01
C TYR A 208 20.94 -3.38 6.47
N ASP A 209 21.75 -2.31 6.31
CA ASP A 209 21.31 -0.94 6.59
C ASP A 209 20.42 -0.42 5.43
N GLU A 210 19.14 -0.16 5.73
CA GLU A 210 18.14 0.39 4.78
C GLU A 210 18.43 1.84 4.34
N TYR A 211 19.37 2.53 5.00
CA TYR A 211 19.86 3.84 4.61
C TYR A 211 21.40 3.80 4.57
N PRO A 212 22.06 3.59 3.42
CA PRO A 212 23.49 3.84 3.35
C PRO A 212 23.70 5.31 3.70
N ALA A 213 24.45 5.58 4.78
CA ALA A 213 24.81 6.94 5.17
C ALA A 213 25.27 7.72 3.92
N PRO A 214 24.88 9.00 3.75
CA PRO A 214 25.15 9.76 2.55
C PRO A 214 26.62 9.60 2.14
N VAL A 215 26.84 9.11 0.92
CA VAL A 215 28.18 8.78 0.46
C VAL A 215 28.91 10.09 0.23
N THR A 216 29.73 10.49 1.20
CA THR A 216 30.61 11.65 1.06
C THR A 216 31.53 11.47 -0.15
N ALA A 217 31.89 12.57 -0.84
CA ALA A 217 32.79 12.53 -2.00
C ALA A 217 34.08 11.75 -1.72
N ARG A 218 34.57 11.82 -0.48
CA ARG A 218 35.75 11.08 0.00
C ARG A 218 35.55 9.56 -0.03
N ARG A 219 34.35 9.05 0.30
CA ARG A 219 34.00 7.62 0.21
C ARG A 219 33.80 7.16 -1.23
N LEU A 220 33.30 8.01 -2.13
CA LEU A 220 33.19 7.70 -3.57
C LEU A 220 34.58 7.53 -4.21
N VAL A 221 35.51 8.44 -3.92
CA VAL A 221 36.91 8.35 -4.39
C VAL A 221 37.58 7.09 -3.84
N GLN A 222 37.39 6.79 -2.56
CA GLN A 222 37.94 5.57 -1.96
C GLN A 222 37.35 4.29 -2.58
N ALA A 223 36.06 4.28 -2.90
CA ALA A 223 35.40 3.17 -3.58
C ALA A 223 35.90 3.00 -5.02
N ALA A 224 36.15 4.09 -5.75
CA ALA A 224 36.73 4.06 -7.09
C ALA A 224 38.17 3.52 -7.09
N VAL A 225 39.00 3.97 -6.14
CA VAL A 225 40.36 3.45 -5.92
C VAL A 225 40.34 1.95 -5.57
N ASN A 226 39.38 1.52 -4.73
CA ASN A 226 39.20 0.11 -4.40
C ASN A 226 38.66 -0.72 -5.58
N ARG A 227 37.89 -0.13 -6.49
CA ARG A 227 37.41 -0.77 -7.73
C ARG A 227 38.54 -0.99 -8.74
N LEU A 228 39.46 -0.02 -8.85
CA LEU A 228 40.67 -0.14 -9.67
C LEU A 228 41.64 -1.20 -9.13
N ARG A 229 41.64 -1.43 -7.81
CA ARG A 229 42.49 -2.44 -7.15
C ARG A 229 41.90 -3.85 -7.10
N ARG A 230 40.62 -4.06 -7.39
CA ARG A 230 39.98 -5.38 -7.35
C ARG A 230 40.04 -6.05 -8.72
N ARG A 231 40.74 -7.19 -8.82
CA ARG A 231 40.53 -8.17 -9.91
C ARG A 231 39.03 -8.50 -9.98
N ARG A 232 38.47 -8.54 -11.20
CA ARG A 232 37.07 -8.92 -11.46
C ARG A 232 36.77 -10.26 -10.79
N VAL A 233 36.10 -10.22 -9.65
CA VAL A 233 35.37 -11.38 -9.13
C VAL A 233 34.02 -11.35 -9.82
N ALA A 234 33.75 -12.36 -10.63
CA ALA A 234 32.45 -12.56 -11.24
C ALA A 234 31.38 -12.58 -10.14
N ARG A 235 30.28 -11.84 -10.34
CA ARG A 235 29.09 -12.00 -9.51
C ARG A 235 28.51 -13.38 -9.82
N THR A 236 28.83 -14.37 -9.00
CA THR A 236 28.16 -15.67 -9.02
C THR A 236 26.73 -15.45 -8.55
N ALA A 237 25.75 -15.68 -9.43
CA ALA A 237 24.37 -15.85 -9.01
C ALA A 237 24.32 -17.05 -8.06
N VAL A 238 23.88 -16.82 -6.81
CA VAL A 238 23.75 -17.89 -5.83
C VAL A 238 22.55 -18.76 -6.24
N PRO A 239 22.76 -20.06 -6.53
CA PRO A 239 21.66 -20.97 -6.86
C PRO A 239 20.63 -21.01 -5.73
N VAL A 240 19.34 -21.15 -6.07
CA VAL A 240 18.21 -21.10 -5.12
C VAL A 240 18.41 -22.02 -3.91
N HIS A 241 19.02 -23.19 -4.09
CA HIS A 241 19.28 -24.19 -3.05
C HIS A 241 20.45 -23.86 -2.11
N GLN A 242 21.23 -22.80 -2.40
CA GLN A 242 22.29 -22.29 -1.53
C GLN A 242 21.87 -21.01 -0.78
N ARG A 243 20.61 -20.57 -0.93
CA ARG A 243 20.07 -19.49 -0.10
C ARG A 243 19.93 -20.00 1.34
N PRO A 244 20.35 -19.24 2.36
CA PRO A 244 20.11 -19.64 3.73
C PRO A 244 18.60 -19.81 3.95
N LEU A 245 18.21 -20.91 4.59
CA LEU A 245 16.87 -21.02 5.18
C LEU A 245 16.70 -19.79 6.08
N LEU A 246 15.77 -18.89 5.73
CA LEU A 246 15.42 -17.76 6.58
C LEU A 246 14.95 -18.35 7.92
N PRO A 247 15.67 -18.11 9.03
CA PRO A 247 15.32 -18.72 10.30
C PRO A 247 14.04 -18.05 10.80
N GLY A 248 12.94 -18.80 10.86
CA GLY A 248 11.72 -18.42 11.58
C GLY A 248 10.82 -17.41 10.86
N ALA A 249 9.51 -17.62 11.00
CA ALA A 249 8.46 -16.84 10.38
C ALA A 249 8.62 -15.31 10.58
N VAL A 250 8.60 -14.57 9.48
CA VAL A 250 8.34 -13.13 9.49
C VAL A 250 6.83 -12.95 9.64
N THR A 251 6.38 -12.18 10.63
CA THR A 251 4.96 -11.99 10.90
C THR A 251 4.62 -10.51 11.05
N TRP A 252 3.57 -10.09 10.36
CA TRP A 252 2.83 -8.89 10.71
C TRP A 252 1.89 -9.26 11.85
N ARG A 253 1.95 -8.52 12.97
CA ARG A 253 1.07 -8.74 14.10
C ARG A 253 -0.04 -7.70 14.08
N LYS A 254 -1.29 -8.15 14.02
CA LYS A 254 -2.46 -7.32 14.28
C LYS A 254 -2.47 -6.89 15.74
N ARG A 255 -2.65 -5.61 16.01
CA ARG A 255 -2.85 -5.06 17.36
C ARG A 255 -4.13 -4.22 17.39
N PRO A 256 -4.88 -4.22 18.52
CA PRO A 256 -6.04 -3.34 18.66
C PRO A 256 -5.63 -1.87 18.55
N PHE A 257 -6.28 -1.12 17.67
CA PHE A 257 -5.91 0.28 17.41
C PHE A 257 -6.04 1.16 18.67
N ALA A 258 -7.09 0.96 19.46
CA ALA A 258 -7.39 1.76 20.66
C ALA A 258 -6.32 1.70 21.76
N THR A 259 -5.49 0.64 21.80
CA THR A 259 -4.48 0.43 22.86
C THR A 259 -3.05 0.42 22.32
N THR A 260 -2.87 0.74 21.03
CA THR A 260 -1.56 0.65 20.40
C THR A 260 -0.90 2.02 20.27
N GLN A 261 0.30 2.12 20.83
CA GLN A 261 1.29 3.11 20.42
C GLN A 261 2.19 2.43 19.37
N ALA A 262 2.26 3.00 18.17
CA ALA A 262 3.18 2.53 17.15
C ALA A 262 4.62 2.62 17.67
N THR A 263 5.39 1.54 17.53
CA THR A 263 6.75 1.46 18.10
C THR A 263 7.85 1.75 17.09
N HIS A 264 7.51 1.84 15.80
CA HIS A 264 8.48 1.99 14.71
C HIS A 264 8.37 3.35 14.02
N ARG A 265 9.51 3.85 13.51
CA ARG A 265 9.65 5.18 12.88
C ARG A 265 9.68 5.13 11.34
N GLY A 266 9.49 3.96 10.73
CA GLY A 266 9.68 3.75 9.29
C GLY A 266 8.44 3.22 8.57
N HIS A 267 8.30 3.60 7.29
CA HIS A 267 7.20 3.29 6.37
C HIS A 267 6.92 1.80 6.11
N VAL A 268 7.85 0.92 6.50
CA VAL A 268 7.81 -0.53 6.28
C VAL A 268 7.46 -1.33 7.54
N ASP A 269 7.29 -0.66 8.68
CA ASP A 269 7.24 -1.34 9.97
C ASP A 269 5.85 -1.30 10.64
N GLY A 270 4.92 -0.50 10.12
CA GLY A 270 3.58 -0.31 10.70
C GLY A 270 2.59 0.26 9.69
N VAL A 271 1.47 -0.45 9.48
CA VAL A 271 0.38 0.01 8.62
C VAL A 271 -0.95 -0.03 9.37
N VAL A 272 -1.78 0.99 9.15
CA VAL A 272 -3.19 0.92 9.55
C VAL A 272 -4.00 0.49 8.35
N CYS A 273 -4.85 -0.51 8.59
CA CYS A 273 -5.87 -0.94 7.67
C CYS A 273 -7.23 -0.56 8.26
N GLY A 274 -7.98 0.30 7.57
CA GLY A 274 -9.21 0.87 8.10
C GLY A 274 -10.39 0.79 7.15
N VAL A 275 -11.58 0.76 7.73
CA VAL A 275 -12.86 0.84 7.04
C VAL A 275 -13.64 1.99 7.65
N TRP A 276 -14.01 2.94 6.80
CA TRP A 276 -14.89 4.05 7.15
C TRP A 276 -16.21 3.90 6.42
N GLN A 277 -17.30 4.24 7.08
CA GLN A 277 -18.65 4.12 6.54
C GLN A 277 -19.26 5.50 6.33
N LYS A 278 -19.93 5.66 5.19
CA LYS A 278 -20.80 6.81 4.93
C LYS A 278 -22.09 6.63 5.71
N MET A 279 -22.33 7.52 6.65
CA MET A 279 -23.61 7.56 7.36
C MET A 279 -24.72 7.99 6.40
N GLY A 280 -25.98 7.69 6.75
CA GLY A 280 -27.14 8.03 5.92
C GLY A 280 -27.14 9.50 5.47
N ASP A 281 -27.85 9.79 4.38
CA ASP A 281 -27.86 11.11 3.71
C ASP A 281 -27.99 12.32 4.67
#